data_AF-A0A2A7MS19-F1
#
_entry.id   AF-A0A2A7MS19-F1
#
_cell.length_a   1.000
_cell.length_b   1.000
_cell.length_c   1.000
_cell.angle_alpha   90.00
_cell.angle_beta   90.00
_cell.angle_gamma   90.00
#
_symmetry.space_group_name_H-M   'P 1'
#
loop_
_entity.id
_entity.type
_entity.pdbx_description
1 polymer ?
#
loop_
_entity_poly.entity_id
_entity_poly.type
_entity_poly.pdbx_seq_one_letter_code
_entity_poly.pdbx_strand_id
1 'polypeptide(L)'
;MTVSTVQSDATVDQVRGFNRFYTRVLGLLRPQLVGSAFGLTEARVLYELAHADQVAVSELRSALDLDAGYLSRLLSRFIAAGLVEREQSAVDGRRQVVRLTPSGRAAFDELDALQTDAIERLIDPLDEAQRTALVTAMGRIRRVLDGAAPGALILRPPAPGDLGWVVERHGARYAAEYGWDVGFEALVARIVADFADRRDTTSQAAWIAELDGERVGCVFCTASDTPGTAQLRLLLVEPHARGAGVGTRLVDECLRFARRAGYTRIMLWTNDVLLAARRIYERAGFHLDRSEPHTSFGRELVGEYWSRDL
;
A
#
# COMPACT_ATOMS: atom_id res chain seq x y z
N MET A 1 -21.55 -4.24 27.11
CA MET A 1 -20.40 -3.31 27.22
C MET A 1 -19.06 -4.00 27.51
N THR A 2 -18.94 -5.33 27.37
CA THR A 2 -17.77 -6.09 27.89
C THR A 2 -16.88 -6.71 26.80
N VAL A 3 -17.36 -6.95 25.58
CA VAL A 3 -16.57 -7.60 24.51
C VAL A 3 -15.59 -6.62 23.83
N SER A 4 -16.04 -5.38 23.59
CA SER A 4 -15.21 -4.36 22.92
C SER A 4 -14.03 -3.89 23.77
N THR A 5 -14.17 -3.88 25.10
CA THR A 5 -13.12 -3.46 26.04
C THR A 5 -12.03 -4.52 26.16
N VAL A 6 -12.43 -5.80 26.23
CA VAL A 6 -11.49 -6.94 26.27
C VAL A 6 -10.67 -7.06 24.98
N GLN A 7 -11.28 -6.76 23.84
CA GLN A 7 -10.59 -6.78 22.55
C GLN A 7 -9.58 -5.62 22.42
N SER A 8 -9.92 -4.44 22.96
CA SER A 8 -9.03 -3.27 23.04
C SER A 8 -7.79 -3.54 23.92
N ASP A 9 -7.98 -4.17 25.08
CA ASP A 9 -6.87 -4.48 25.99
C ASP A 9 -5.90 -5.50 25.37
N ALA A 10 -6.42 -6.53 24.70
CA ALA A 10 -5.61 -7.51 23.97
C ALA A 10 -4.80 -6.87 22.82
N THR A 11 -5.39 -5.90 22.10
CA THR A 11 -4.68 -5.16 21.04
C THR A 11 -3.55 -4.31 21.63
N VAL A 12 -3.80 -3.58 22.72
CA VAL A 12 -2.76 -2.76 23.38
C VAL A 12 -1.59 -3.62 23.85
N ASP A 13 -1.86 -4.77 24.45
CA ASP A 13 -0.81 -5.68 24.91
C ASP A 13 0.02 -6.27 23.77
N GLN A 14 -0.61 -6.62 22.64
CA GLN A 14 0.10 -7.06 21.44
C GLN A 14 1.03 -5.96 20.90
N VAL A 15 0.55 -4.72 20.77
CA VAL A 15 1.37 -3.59 20.29
C VAL A 15 2.54 -3.33 21.24
N ARG A 16 2.30 -3.31 22.55
CA ARG A 16 3.36 -3.15 23.56
C ARG A 16 4.37 -4.31 23.51
N GLY A 17 3.89 -5.54 23.30
CA GLY A 17 4.72 -6.72 23.12
C GLY A 17 5.62 -6.62 21.90
N PHE A 18 5.05 -6.24 20.75
CA PHE A 18 5.78 -5.98 19.52
C PHE A 18 6.85 -4.90 19.71
N ASN A 19 6.50 -3.76 20.31
CA ASN A 19 7.46 -2.67 20.54
C ASN A 19 8.65 -3.13 21.40
N ARG A 20 8.41 -3.85 22.51
CA ARG A 20 9.50 -4.39 23.34
C ARG A 20 10.39 -5.37 22.59
N PHE A 21 9.80 -6.22 21.75
CA PHE A 21 10.54 -7.13 20.88
C PHE A 21 11.38 -6.34 19.86
N TYR A 22 10.77 -5.38 19.17
CA TYR A 22 11.40 -4.64 18.08
C TYR A 22 12.50 -3.70 18.55
N THR A 23 12.35 -3.05 19.71
CA THR A 23 13.42 -2.26 20.35
C THR A 23 14.66 -3.10 20.63
N ARG A 24 14.49 -4.39 20.96
CA ARG A 24 15.61 -5.32 21.17
C ARG A 24 16.25 -5.74 19.85
N VAL A 25 15.44 -6.04 18.83
CA VAL A 25 15.90 -6.38 17.47
C VAL A 25 16.77 -5.27 16.89
N LEU A 26 16.32 -4.02 17.01
CA LEU A 26 17.06 -2.85 16.52
C LEU A 26 18.23 -2.42 17.43
N GLY A 27 18.46 -3.12 18.55
CA GLY A 27 19.57 -2.81 19.47
C GLY A 27 19.45 -1.46 20.18
N LEU A 28 18.27 -0.84 20.23
CA LEU A 28 18.05 0.52 20.74
C LEU A 28 18.22 0.66 22.26
N LEU A 29 18.36 -0.45 22.97
CA LEU A 29 18.63 -0.48 24.41
C LEU A 29 20.11 -0.27 24.75
N ARG A 30 21.00 -0.29 23.75
CA ARG A 30 22.44 -0.05 23.96
C ARG A 30 22.73 1.45 23.86
N PRO A 31 23.69 1.98 24.65
CA PRO A 31 24.08 3.39 24.56
C PRO A 31 24.61 3.77 23.17
N GLN A 32 25.29 2.84 22.52
CA GLN A 32 25.76 2.92 21.15
C GLN A 32 24.83 2.17 20.21
N LEU A 33 24.40 2.83 19.14
CA LEU A 33 23.57 2.23 18.10
C LEU A 33 24.43 1.27 17.27
N VAL A 34 24.14 -0.02 17.36
CA VAL A 34 24.74 -1.06 16.48
C VAL A 34 26.28 -1.08 16.54
N GLY A 35 26.87 -0.73 17.69
CA GLY A 35 28.33 -0.71 17.86
C GLY A 35 29.04 0.52 17.27
N SER A 36 28.29 1.52 16.80
CA SER A 36 28.83 2.82 16.38
C SER A 36 29.30 3.67 17.57
N ALA A 37 29.95 4.80 17.29
CA ALA A 37 30.27 5.80 18.31
C ALA A 37 29.05 6.61 18.80
N PHE A 38 27.87 6.42 18.19
CA PHE A 38 26.73 7.32 18.32
C PHE A 38 25.53 6.63 18.97
N GLY A 39 24.80 7.37 19.80
CA GLY A 39 23.46 6.97 20.25
C GLY A 39 22.39 7.14 19.16
N LEU A 40 21.17 6.63 19.38
CA LEU A 40 20.07 6.70 18.41
C LEU A 40 19.79 8.11 17.91
N THR A 41 19.66 9.08 18.82
CA THR A 41 19.34 10.46 18.44
C THR A 41 20.49 11.14 17.70
N GLU A 42 21.73 10.81 18.06
CA GLU A 42 22.93 11.33 17.41
C GLU A 42 23.02 10.82 15.98
N ALA A 43 22.85 9.52 15.80
CA ALA A 43 22.76 8.86 14.50
C ALA A 43 21.66 9.47 13.63
N ARG A 44 20.48 9.74 14.20
CA ARG A 44 19.37 10.32 13.46
C ARG A 44 19.63 11.76 13.02
N VAL A 45 20.29 12.58 13.85
CA VAL A 45 20.71 13.93 13.44
C VAL A 45 21.75 13.89 12.33
N LEU A 46 22.74 12.99 12.40
CA LEU A 46 23.73 12.81 11.33
C LEU A 46 23.07 12.35 10.02
N TYR A 47 22.08 11.46 10.09
CA TYR A 47 21.31 11.01 8.93
C TYR A 47 20.60 12.16 8.21
N GLU A 48 19.85 12.99 8.93
CA GLU A 48 19.16 14.15 8.33
C GLU A 48 20.16 15.15 7.72
N LEU A 49 21.31 15.36 8.35
CA LEU A 49 22.37 16.24 7.84
C LEU A 49 23.14 15.65 6.66
N ALA A 50 23.22 14.32 6.52
CA ALA A 50 23.92 13.67 5.41
C ALA A 50 23.12 13.69 4.10
N HIS A 51 21.80 13.81 4.19
CA HIS A 51 20.88 13.77 3.04
C HIS A 51 20.49 15.15 2.51
N ALA A 52 21.12 16.22 3.02
CA ALA A 52 20.92 17.59 2.57
C ALA A 52 22.25 18.36 2.62
N ASP A 53 22.43 19.34 1.74
CA ASP A 53 23.65 20.17 1.73
C ASP A 53 23.80 21.00 3.01
N GLN A 54 22.67 21.50 3.51
CA GLN A 54 22.54 22.21 4.78
C GLN A 54 21.10 22.09 5.28
N VAL A 55 20.89 22.05 6.59
CA VAL A 55 19.55 21.96 7.20
C VAL A 55 19.36 23.07 8.22
N ALA A 56 18.19 23.72 8.23
CA ALA A 56 17.88 24.69 9.27
C ALA A 56 17.71 24.00 10.63
N VAL A 57 18.24 24.58 11.71
CA VAL A 57 18.12 24.01 13.07
C VAL A 57 16.66 23.78 13.47
N SER A 58 15.76 24.67 13.05
CA SER A 58 14.31 24.59 13.25
C SER A 58 13.66 23.41 12.51
N GLU A 59 14.19 23.06 11.34
CA GLU A 59 13.70 21.93 10.55
C GLU A 59 14.13 20.62 11.20
N LEU A 60 15.42 20.50 11.57
CA LEU A 60 15.94 19.36 12.34
C LEU A 60 15.13 19.13 13.62
N ARG A 61 14.82 20.20 14.36
CA ARG A 61 14.03 20.12 15.57
C ARG A 61 12.64 19.53 15.33
N SER A 62 11.98 20.00 14.27
CA SER A 62 10.61 19.62 13.96
C SER A 62 10.52 18.21 13.36
N ALA A 63 11.47 17.84 12.50
CA ALA A 63 11.53 16.53 11.86
C ALA A 63 11.80 15.40 12.88
N LEU A 64 12.59 15.68 13.92
CA LEU A 64 13.01 14.69 14.91
C LEU A 64 12.27 14.80 16.25
N ASP A 65 11.30 15.73 16.35
CA ASP A 65 10.55 16.05 17.58
C ASP A 65 11.46 16.24 18.82
N LEU A 66 12.54 17.00 18.65
CA LEU A 66 13.53 17.22 19.71
C LEU A 66 13.31 18.55 20.44
N ASP A 67 13.64 18.59 21.73
CA ASP A 67 13.66 19.85 22.45
C ASP A 67 14.84 20.74 22.01
N ALA A 68 14.62 22.06 21.99
CA ALA A 68 15.61 23.02 21.49
C ALA A 68 16.92 23.01 22.30
N GLY A 69 16.84 22.78 23.61
CA GLY A 69 18.01 22.76 24.49
C GLY A 69 18.87 21.51 24.26
N TYR A 70 18.24 20.35 24.10
CA TYR A 70 18.92 19.10 23.81
C TYR A 70 19.56 19.11 22.43
N LEU A 71 18.83 19.55 21.40
CA LEU A 71 19.41 19.69 20.05
C LEU A 71 20.60 20.67 20.06
N SER A 72 20.50 21.81 20.76
CA SER A 72 21.62 22.75 20.86
C SER A 72 22.83 22.13 21.55
N ARG A 73 22.65 21.39 22.65
CA ARG A 73 23.76 20.70 23.35
C ARG A 73 24.40 19.64 22.45
N LEU A 74 23.58 18.88 21.72
CA LEU A 74 24.05 17.85 20.80
C LEU A 74 24.89 18.46 19.66
N LEU A 75 24.38 19.51 19.01
CA LEU A 75 25.10 20.22 17.95
C LEU A 75 26.43 20.81 18.46
N SER A 76 26.46 21.40 19.67
CA SER A 76 27.71 21.88 20.26
C SER A 76 28.76 20.78 20.43
N ARG A 77 28.35 19.56 20.81
CA ARG A 77 29.27 18.41 20.88
C ARG A 77 29.79 18.00 19.52
N PHE A 78 28.91 17.97 18.51
CA PHE A 78 29.33 17.65 17.14
C PHE A 78 30.28 18.70 16.56
N ILE A 79 30.07 19.99 16.85
CA ILE A 79 31.00 21.06 16.46
C ILE A 79 32.35 20.87 17.16
N ALA A 80 32.35 20.59 18.47
CA ALA A 80 33.58 20.34 19.22
C ALA A 80 34.34 19.10 18.72
N ALA A 81 33.62 18.09 18.24
CA ALA A 81 34.18 16.89 17.60
C ALA A 81 34.56 17.10 16.12
N GLY A 82 34.34 18.29 15.56
CA GLY A 82 34.62 18.61 14.16
C GLY A 82 33.74 17.88 13.16
N LEU A 83 32.57 17.38 13.56
CA LEU A 83 31.64 16.62 12.71
C LEU A 83 30.65 17.52 11.97
N VAL A 84 30.30 18.65 12.56
CA VAL A 84 29.36 19.61 11.95
C VAL A 84 29.89 21.02 12.08
N GLU A 85 29.46 21.87 11.16
CA GLU A 85 29.65 23.31 11.22
C GLU A 85 28.30 24.02 11.19
N ARG A 86 28.25 25.21 11.78
CA ARG A 86 27.03 25.98 11.97
C ARG A 86 27.24 27.41 11.51
N GLU A 87 26.34 27.88 10.65
CA GLU A 87 26.44 29.20 10.03
C GLU A 87 25.09 29.92 10.05
N GLN A 88 25.12 31.23 9.86
CA GLN A 88 23.90 32.00 9.56
C GLN A 88 23.44 31.67 8.14
N SER A 89 22.12 31.51 7.95
CA SER A 89 21.60 31.26 6.61
C SER A 89 21.85 32.47 5.71
N ALA A 90 22.38 32.22 4.51
CA ALA A 90 22.54 33.24 3.47
C ALA A 90 21.20 33.78 2.95
N VAL A 91 20.10 33.02 3.13
CA VAL A 91 18.75 33.37 2.67
C VAL A 91 17.98 34.17 3.74
N ASP A 92 18.17 33.83 5.01
CA ASP A 92 17.54 34.51 6.16
C ASP A 92 18.52 34.56 7.33
N GLY A 93 19.19 35.70 7.55
CA GLY A 93 20.21 35.85 8.59
C GLY A 93 19.73 35.62 10.03
N ARG A 94 18.41 35.51 10.25
CA ARG A 94 17.82 35.13 11.55
C ARG A 94 17.82 33.61 11.76
N ARG A 95 18.00 32.83 10.69
CA ARG A 95 18.08 31.37 10.73
C ARG A 95 19.51 30.90 10.83
N GLN A 96 19.65 29.76 11.47
CA GLN A 96 20.90 29.06 11.64
C GLN A 96 20.80 27.75 10.86
N VAL A 97 21.79 27.50 10.02
CA VAL A 97 21.92 26.27 9.23
C VAL A 97 23.10 25.47 9.74
N VAL A 98 22.98 24.15 9.63
CA VAL A 98 24.00 23.19 10.02
C VAL A 98 24.29 22.30 8.83
N ARG A 99 25.57 21.95 8.64
CA ARG A 99 26.03 21.01 7.61
C ARG A 99 27.10 20.08 8.17
N LEU A 100 27.24 18.90 7.56
CA LEU A 100 28.32 17.99 7.88
C LEU A 100 29.65 18.54 7.33
N THR A 101 30.71 18.41 8.11
CA THR A 101 32.08 18.56 7.61
C THR A 101 32.51 17.28 6.87
N PRO A 102 33.67 17.26 6.17
CA PRO A 102 34.20 16.02 5.59
C PRO A 102 34.38 14.89 6.62
N SER A 103 34.84 15.20 7.83
CA SER A 103 34.93 14.23 8.93
C SER A 103 33.57 13.79 9.44
N GLY A 104 32.58 14.69 9.48
CA GLY A 104 31.20 14.34 9.80
C GLY A 104 30.58 13.36 8.80
N ARG A 105 30.82 13.59 7.51
CA ARG A 105 30.37 12.68 6.44
C ARG A 105 31.05 11.32 6.54
N ALA A 106 32.36 11.26 6.75
CA ALA A 106 33.06 9.99 6.96
C ALA A 106 32.53 9.22 8.19
N ALA A 107 32.24 9.92 9.29
CA ALA A 107 31.64 9.31 10.48
C ALA A 107 30.20 8.81 10.24
N PHE A 108 29.43 9.51 9.41
CA PHE A 108 28.11 9.06 8.98
C PHE A 108 28.21 7.83 8.08
N ASP A 109 29.13 7.80 7.12
CA ASP A 109 29.30 6.67 6.20
C ASP A 109 29.69 5.40 6.97
N GLU A 110 30.54 5.50 7.99
CA GLU A 110 30.86 4.38 8.91
C GLU A 110 29.62 3.90 9.68
N LEU A 111 28.84 4.83 10.22
CA LEU A 111 27.57 4.53 10.90
C LEU A 111 26.58 3.82 9.97
N ASP A 112 26.39 4.33 8.76
CA ASP A 112 25.44 3.82 7.77
C ASP A 112 25.82 2.40 7.31
N ALA A 113 27.11 2.13 7.12
CA ALA A 113 27.62 0.79 6.85
C ALA A 113 27.31 -0.18 8.00
N LEU A 114 27.57 0.21 9.26
CA LEU A 114 27.26 -0.63 10.42
C LEU A 114 25.76 -0.91 10.56
N GLN A 115 24.91 0.08 10.28
CA GLN A 115 23.46 -0.10 10.29
C GLN A 115 23.00 -1.03 9.17
N THR A 116 23.54 -0.87 7.96
CA THR A 116 23.25 -1.73 6.80
C THR A 116 23.61 -3.18 7.11
N ASP A 117 24.84 -3.45 7.58
CA ASP A 117 25.30 -4.78 7.97
C ASP A 117 24.44 -5.44 9.06
N ALA A 118 23.87 -4.64 9.98
CA ALA A 118 22.98 -5.16 11.00
C ALA A 118 21.60 -5.52 10.46
N ILE A 119 21.05 -4.70 9.55
CA ILE A 119 19.79 -5.03 8.88
C ILE A 119 19.99 -6.23 7.96
N GLU A 120 21.09 -6.31 7.22
CA GLU A 120 21.42 -7.46 6.37
C GLU A 120 21.48 -8.75 7.19
N ARG A 121 22.20 -8.77 8.32
CA ARG A 121 22.23 -9.94 9.22
C ARG A 121 20.87 -10.31 9.80
N LEU A 122 20.00 -9.33 10.01
CA LEU A 122 18.63 -9.58 10.49
C LEU A 122 17.79 -10.29 9.43
N ILE A 123 17.96 -9.94 8.16
CA ILE A 123 17.17 -10.48 7.05
C ILE A 123 17.83 -11.67 6.36
N ASP A 124 19.13 -11.90 6.55
CA ASP A 124 19.91 -13.01 5.96
C ASP A 124 19.24 -14.38 6.08
N PRO A 125 18.66 -14.76 7.23
CA PRO A 125 17.98 -16.06 7.38
C PRO A 125 16.65 -16.18 6.62
N LEU A 126 16.13 -15.09 6.05
CA LEU A 126 14.82 -15.06 5.40
C LEU A 126 14.95 -15.40 3.92
N ASP A 127 14.05 -16.25 3.43
CA ASP A 127 13.86 -16.46 2.00
C ASP A 127 13.14 -15.25 1.33
N GLU A 128 13.04 -15.26 0.00
CA GLU A 128 12.45 -14.16 -0.77
C GLU A 128 10.97 -13.90 -0.40
N ALA A 129 10.21 -14.96 -0.11
CA ALA A 129 8.81 -14.86 0.27
C ALA A 129 8.67 -14.22 1.66
N GLN A 130 9.53 -14.60 2.60
CA GLN A 130 9.58 -14.04 3.94
C GLN A 130 10.04 -12.58 3.94
N ARG A 131 11.03 -12.22 3.11
CA ARG A 131 11.48 -10.83 2.92
C ARG A 131 10.35 -9.96 2.38
N THR A 132 9.67 -10.44 1.34
CA THR A 132 8.50 -9.76 0.77
C THR A 132 7.41 -9.57 1.82
N ALA A 133 7.10 -10.63 2.60
CA ALA A 133 6.09 -10.58 3.65
C ALA A 133 6.45 -9.57 4.76
N LEU A 134 7.72 -9.52 5.18
CA LEU A 134 8.20 -8.57 6.18
C LEU A 134 8.07 -7.12 5.71
N VAL A 135 8.57 -6.81 4.52
CA VAL A 135 8.49 -5.45 3.94
C VAL A 135 7.04 -5.02 3.76
N THR A 136 6.18 -5.92 3.28
CA THR A 136 4.74 -5.66 3.14
C THR A 136 4.11 -5.35 4.49
N ALA A 137 4.41 -6.14 5.54
CA ALA A 137 3.88 -5.93 6.88
C ALA A 137 4.35 -4.58 7.48
N MET A 138 5.63 -4.23 7.30
CA MET A 138 6.15 -2.92 7.73
C MET A 138 5.47 -1.76 7.01
N GLY A 139 5.22 -1.89 5.70
CA GLY A 139 4.46 -0.92 4.93
C GLY A 139 3.03 -0.72 5.47
N ARG A 140 2.35 -1.81 5.84
CA ARG A 140 1.02 -1.75 6.48
C ARG A 140 1.06 -1.06 7.84
N ILE A 141 2.03 -1.40 8.69
CA ILE A 141 2.20 -0.78 10.01
C ILE A 141 2.39 0.73 9.85
N ARG A 142 3.30 1.15 8.96
CA ARG A 142 3.57 2.58 8.70
C ARG A 142 2.32 3.31 8.23
N ARG A 143 1.54 2.73 7.31
CA ARG A 143 0.30 3.34 6.81
C ARG A 143 -0.75 3.54 7.91
N VAL A 144 -0.91 2.53 8.77
CA VAL A 144 -1.91 2.58 9.86
C VAL A 144 -1.50 3.59 10.93
N LEU A 145 -0.20 3.71 11.24
CA LEU A 145 0.29 4.58 12.32
C LEU A 145 0.53 6.03 11.88
N ASP A 146 1.14 6.25 10.71
CA ASP A 146 1.48 7.59 10.24
C ASP A 146 0.32 8.28 9.52
N GLY A 147 -0.76 7.54 9.23
CA GLY A 147 -1.83 8.01 8.33
C GLY A 147 -1.30 8.35 6.93
N ALA A 148 -0.10 7.86 6.58
CA ALA A 148 0.57 8.17 5.33
C ALA A 148 -0.28 7.74 4.13
N ALA A 149 -0.26 8.55 3.07
CA ALA A 149 -0.94 8.23 1.82
C ALA A 149 -0.53 6.82 1.35
N PRO A 150 -1.46 6.04 0.75
CA PRO A 150 -1.14 4.73 0.21
C PRO A 150 0.10 4.81 -0.68
N GLY A 151 0.98 3.80 -0.63
CA GLY A 151 2.06 3.68 -1.62
C GLY A 151 1.52 3.76 -3.04
N ALA A 152 2.38 4.03 -4.02
CA ALA A 152 1.95 4.22 -5.40
C ALA A 152 1.12 3.01 -5.87
N LEU A 153 -0.16 3.24 -6.15
CA LEU A 153 -1.06 2.20 -6.63
C LEU A 153 -0.61 1.81 -8.04
N ILE A 154 -0.26 0.55 -8.24
CA ILE A 154 0.18 0.00 -9.54
C ILE A 154 -0.97 -0.84 -10.12
N LEU A 155 -1.23 -0.68 -11.42
CA LEU A 155 -2.09 -1.61 -12.17
C LEU A 155 -1.20 -2.40 -13.12
N ARG A 156 -1.21 -3.73 -13.01
CA ARG A 156 -0.40 -4.62 -13.84
C ARG A 156 -1.22 -5.78 -14.41
N PRO A 157 -0.79 -6.41 -15.52
CA PRO A 157 -1.43 -7.64 -15.99
C PRO A 157 -1.28 -8.77 -14.95
N PRO A 158 -2.17 -9.79 -14.97
CA PRO A 158 -2.05 -10.96 -14.11
C PRO A 158 -0.77 -11.75 -14.39
N ALA A 159 -0.10 -12.17 -13.34
CA ALA A 159 1.03 -13.10 -13.32
C ALA A 159 0.58 -14.48 -12.79
N PRO A 160 1.40 -15.55 -12.93
CA PRO A 160 1.10 -16.83 -12.31
C PRO A 160 0.75 -16.69 -10.82
N GLY A 161 -0.36 -17.31 -10.41
CA GLY A 161 -0.91 -17.20 -9.06
C GLY A 161 -2.00 -16.13 -8.88
N ASP A 162 -2.06 -15.10 -9.73
CA ASP A 162 -3.08 -14.05 -9.59
C ASP A 162 -4.48 -14.54 -9.97
N LEU A 163 -4.59 -15.36 -11.01
CA LEU A 163 -5.89 -15.90 -11.42
C LEU A 163 -6.51 -16.78 -10.33
N GLY A 164 -5.70 -17.61 -9.67
CA GLY A 164 -6.14 -18.39 -8.50
C GLY A 164 -6.53 -17.49 -7.33
N TRP A 165 -5.74 -16.44 -7.07
CA TRP A 165 -6.07 -15.42 -6.07
C TRP A 165 -7.41 -14.75 -6.38
N VAL A 166 -7.68 -14.34 -7.63
CA VAL A 166 -8.97 -13.74 -8.03
C VAL A 166 -10.15 -14.64 -7.64
N VAL A 167 -10.06 -15.95 -7.93
CA VAL A 167 -11.09 -16.93 -7.57
C VAL A 167 -11.26 -17.02 -6.05
N GLU A 168 -10.17 -17.26 -5.32
CA GLU A 168 -10.15 -17.37 -3.86
C GLU A 168 -10.73 -16.13 -3.19
N ARG A 169 -10.31 -14.93 -3.62
CA ARG A 169 -10.73 -13.67 -3.00
C ARG A 169 -12.20 -13.39 -3.22
N HIS A 170 -12.72 -13.65 -4.42
CA HIS A 170 -14.16 -13.49 -4.66
C HIS A 170 -14.98 -14.49 -3.83
N GLY A 171 -14.59 -15.76 -3.78
CA GLY A 171 -15.28 -16.77 -2.97
C GLY A 171 -15.31 -16.40 -1.49
N ALA A 172 -14.14 -16.22 -0.89
CA ALA A 172 -14.01 -15.94 0.54
C ALA A 172 -14.66 -14.60 0.94
N ARG A 173 -14.49 -13.53 0.16
CA ARG A 173 -15.03 -12.20 0.50
C ARG A 173 -16.54 -12.14 0.36
N TYR A 174 -17.09 -12.69 -0.71
CA TYR A 174 -18.54 -12.61 -0.92
C TYR A 174 -19.30 -13.54 0.02
N ALA A 175 -18.71 -14.68 0.40
CA ALA A 175 -19.22 -15.50 1.50
C ALA A 175 -19.22 -14.73 2.83
N ALA A 176 -18.13 -14.04 3.17
CA ALA A 176 -18.02 -13.30 4.43
C ALA A 176 -18.92 -12.05 4.50
N GLU A 177 -19.06 -11.30 3.40
CA GLU A 177 -19.80 -10.03 3.37
C GLU A 177 -21.29 -10.20 3.05
N TYR A 178 -21.64 -11.15 2.19
CA TYR A 178 -23.01 -11.32 1.69
C TYR A 178 -23.60 -12.71 1.98
N GLY A 179 -22.83 -13.62 2.59
CA GLY A 179 -23.29 -14.97 2.89
C GLY A 179 -23.64 -15.77 1.66
N TRP A 180 -22.95 -15.53 0.53
CA TRP A 180 -23.07 -16.28 -0.71
C TRP A 180 -22.36 -17.62 -0.60
N ASP A 181 -22.90 -18.65 -1.24
CA ASP A 181 -22.31 -19.99 -1.24
C ASP A 181 -21.21 -20.17 -2.31
N VAL A 182 -20.64 -21.38 -2.35
CA VAL A 182 -19.57 -21.79 -3.28
C VAL A 182 -19.95 -21.65 -4.76
N GLY A 183 -21.24 -21.51 -5.10
CA GLY A 183 -21.70 -21.29 -6.46
C GLY A 183 -21.15 -20.02 -7.08
N PHE A 184 -20.88 -18.97 -6.29
CA PHE A 184 -20.26 -17.74 -6.77
C PHE A 184 -18.78 -17.95 -7.10
N GLU A 185 -18.04 -18.66 -6.24
CA GLU A 185 -16.65 -19.03 -6.49
C GLU A 185 -16.53 -19.86 -7.78
N ALA A 186 -17.44 -20.82 -7.98
CA ALA A 186 -17.49 -21.61 -9.21
C ALA A 186 -17.78 -20.77 -10.47
N LEU A 187 -18.62 -19.73 -10.36
CA LEU A 187 -18.84 -18.78 -11.45
C LEU A 187 -17.56 -18.01 -11.78
N VAL A 188 -16.88 -17.48 -10.77
CA VAL A 188 -15.63 -16.73 -10.94
C VAL A 188 -14.56 -17.62 -11.55
N ALA A 189 -14.43 -18.87 -11.10
CA ALA A 189 -13.49 -19.85 -11.65
C ALA A 189 -13.72 -20.09 -13.15
N ARG A 190 -14.98 -20.22 -13.60
CA ARG A 190 -15.30 -20.36 -15.03
C ARG A 190 -14.88 -19.13 -15.83
N ILE A 191 -15.21 -17.93 -15.35
CA ILE A 191 -14.84 -16.68 -16.03
C ILE A 191 -13.32 -16.54 -16.16
N VAL A 192 -12.60 -16.87 -15.09
CA VAL A 192 -11.14 -16.85 -15.06
C VAL A 192 -10.53 -17.88 -16.02
N ALA A 193 -11.09 -19.10 -16.07
CA ALA A 193 -10.67 -20.13 -17.01
C ALA A 193 -10.91 -19.70 -18.48
N ASP A 194 -12.11 -19.22 -18.79
CA ASP A 194 -12.47 -18.74 -20.13
C ASP A 194 -11.54 -17.60 -20.59
N PHE A 195 -11.21 -16.68 -19.68
CA PHE A 195 -10.25 -15.61 -19.96
C PHE A 195 -8.84 -16.15 -20.22
N ALA A 196 -8.36 -17.10 -19.42
CA ALA A 196 -7.03 -17.67 -19.56
C ALA A 196 -6.84 -18.48 -20.86
N ASP A 197 -7.90 -19.17 -21.29
CA ASP A 197 -7.91 -19.95 -22.53
C ASP A 197 -7.93 -19.05 -23.77
N ARG A 198 -8.66 -17.93 -23.70
CA ARG A 198 -8.68 -16.90 -24.73
C ARG A 198 -7.42 -16.04 -24.61
N ARG A 199 -6.29 -16.57 -25.08
CA ARG A 199 -4.98 -15.87 -25.14
C ARG A 199 -4.95 -14.62 -26.06
N ASP A 200 -6.11 -14.14 -26.50
CA ASP A 200 -6.25 -12.94 -27.31
C ASP A 200 -6.17 -11.68 -26.43
N THR A 201 -4.99 -11.07 -26.42
CA THR A 201 -4.70 -9.83 -25.70
C THR A 201 -5.18 -8.57 -26.44
N THR A 202 -5.70 -8.70 -27.66
CA THR A 202 -6.20 -7.57 -28.44
C THR A 202 -7.63 -7.22 -28.09
N SER A 203 -8.45 -8.22 -27.78
CA SER A 203 -9.87 -8.04 -27.44
C SER A 203 -10.15 -8.12 -25.95
N GLN A 204 -9.23 -8.63 -25.12
CA GLN A 204 -9.44 -8.82 -23.68
C GLN A 204 -8.21 -8.41 -22.87
N ALA A 205 -8.46 -7.96 -21.64
CA ALA A 205 -7.42 -7.65 -20.68
C ALA A 205 -7.94 -7.79 -19.25
N ALA A 206 -7.02 -7.98 -18.30
CA ALA A 206 -7.31 -7.95 -16.88
C ALA A 206 -6.21 -7.18 -16.17
N TRP A 207 -6.54 -6.63 -15.00
CA TRP A 207 -5.59 -5.89 -14.18
C TRP A 207 -5.67 -6.34 -12.73
N ILE A 208 -4.50 -6.44 -12.12
CA ILE A 208 -4.31 -6.57 -10.69
C ILE A 208 -3.85 -5.22 -10.16
N ALA A 209 -4.57 -4.71 -9.17
CA ALA A 209 -4.21 -3.52 -8.43
C ALA A 209 -3.28 -3.90 -7.28
N GLU A 210 -2.13 -3.25 -7.18
CA GLU A 210 -1.16 -3.46 -6.11
C GLU A 210 -0.85 -2.19 -5.33
N LEU A 211 -0.83 -2.32 -3.99
CA LEU A 211 -0.35 -1.30 -3.07
C LEU A 211 0.80 -1.90 -2.25
N ASP A 212 1.99 -1.34 -2.37
CA ASP A 212 3.19 -1.81 -1.65
C ASP A 212 3.48 -3.32 -1.88
N GLY A 213 3.32 -3.79 -3.12
CA GLY A 213 3.51 -5.20 -3.50
C GLY A 213 2.38 -6.14 -3.08
N GLU A 214 1.34 -5.64 -2.40
CA GLU A 214 0.16 -6.43 -2.07
C GLU A 214 -0.94 -6.24 -3.10
N ARG A 215 -1.55 -7.36 -3.54
CA ARG A 215 -2.76 -7.38 -4.36
C ARG A 215 -3.94 -6.86 -3.56
N VAL A 216 -4.50 -5.74 -4.00
CA VAL A 216 -5.61 -5.04 -3.31
C VAL A 216 -6.89 -4.96 -4.13
N GLY A 217 -6.85 -5.40 -5.38
CA GLY A 217 -8.04 -5.44 -6.22
C GLY A 217 -7.76 -6.00 -7.60
N CYS A 218 -8.82 -6.19 -8.37
CA CYS A 218 -8.74 -6.64 -9.76
C CYS A 218 -9.97 -6.20 -10.56
N VAL A 219 -9.83 -6.23 -11.89
CA VAL A 219 -10.94 -6.09 -12.84
C VAL A 219 -10.58 -6.77 -14.16
N PHE A 220 -11.59 -7.30 -14.84
CA PHE A 220 -11.46 -7.96 -16.13
C PHE A 220 -12.29 -7.20 -17.17
N CYS A 221 -11.75 -7.10 -18.38
CA CYS A 221 -12.43 -6.62 -19.57
C CYS A 221 -12.39 -7.73 -20.63
N THR A 222 -13.54 -8.30 -20.96
CA THR A 222 -13.66 -9.38 -21.94
C THR A 222 -14.53 -8.96 -23.12
N ALA A 223 -14.43 -9.65 -24.25
CA ALA A 223 -15.44 -9.52 -25.30
C ALA A 223 -16.78 -10.08 -24.79
N SER A 224 -17.89 -9.40 -25.10
CA SER A 224 -19.23 -9.97 -24.93
C SER A 224 -19.66 -10.75 -26.18
N ASP A 225 -20.79 -11.44 -26.10
CA ASP A 225 -21.40 -12.09 -27.27
C ASP A 225 -22.01 -11.09 -28.28
N THR A 226 -22.14 -9.82 -27.89
CA THR A 226 -22.61 -8.75 -28.77
C THR A 226 -21.44 -8.11 -29.52
N PRO A 227 -21.45 -8.10 -30.88
CA PRO A 227 -20.39 -7.48 -31.66
C PRO A 227 -20.13 -6.03 -31.26
N GLY A 228 -18.86 -5.64 -31.18
CA GLY A 228 -18.46 -4.27 -30.79
C GLY A 228 -18.69 -3.93 -29.32
N THR A 229 -19.11 -4.88 -28.47
CA THR A 229 -19.39 -4.65 -27.05
C THR A 229 -18.41 -5.39 -26.14
N ALA A 230 -17.71 -4.64 -25.28
CA ALA A 230 -16.91 -5.18 -24.18
C ALA A 230 -17.76 -5.49 -22.94
N GLN A 231 -17.26 -6.34 -22.07
CA GLN A 231 -17.87 -6.65 -20.78
C GLN A 231 -16.87 -6.44 -19.63
N LEU A 232 -17.24 -5.58 -18.67
CA LEU A 232 -16.53 -5.42 -17.41
C LEU A 232 -16.96 -6.53 -16.44
N ARG A 233 -16.00 -7.29 -15.93
CA ARG A 233 -16.25 -8.44 -15.03
C ARG A 233 -15.28 -8.44 -13.85
N LEU A 234 -15.65 -9.19 -12.81
CA LEU A 234 -14.77 -9.53 -11.67
C LEU A 234 -14.09 -8.33 -11.02
N LEU A 235 -14.83 -7.23 -10.82
CA LEU A 235 -14.33 -6.09 -10.06
C LEU A 235 -14.29 -6.45 -8.57
N LEU A 236 -13.11 -6.38 -7.96
CA LEU A 236 -12.92 -6.56 -6.52
C LEU A 236 -11.95 -5.52 -5.99
N VAL A 237 -12.24 -5.01 -4.80
CA VAL A 237 -11.31 -4.20 -4.00
C VAL A 237 -11.34 -4.71 -2.55
N GLU A 238 -10.18 -5.04 -2.02
CA GLU A 238 -9.99 -5.49 -0.65
C GLU A 238 -10.47 -4.41 0.34
N PRO A 239 -11.12 -4.80 1.47
CA PRO A 239 -11.72 -3.83 2.40
C PRO A 239 -10.76 -2.74 2.88
N HIS A 240 -9.49 -3.08 3.14
CA HIS A 240 -8.46 -2.15 3.61
C HIS A 240 -8.00 -1.13 2.57
N ALA A 241 -8.36 -1.33 1.29
CA ALA A 241 -8.02 -0.46 0.17
C ALA A 241 -9.26 0.29 -0.38
N ARG A 242 -10.45 0.08 0.20
CA ARG A 242 -11.66 0.82 -0.15
C ARG A 242 -11.54 2.28 0.31
N GLY A 243 -12.18 3.20 -0.42
CA GLY A 243 -12.11 4.64 -0.14
C GLY A 243 -10.86 5.34 -0.66
N ALA A 244 -9.81 4.60 -1.06
CA ALA A 244 -8.57 5.15 -1.62
C ALA A 244 -8.60 5.34 -3.15
N GLY A 245 -9.78 5.32 -3.79
CA GLY A 245 -9.93 5.50 -5.24
C GLY A 245 -9.54 4.29 -6.11
N VAL A 246 -9.16 3.15 -5.52
CA VAL A 246 -8.70 1.94 -6.24
C VAL A 246 -9.72 1.45 -7.26
N GLY A 247 -10.99 1.29 -6.85
CA GLY A 247 -12.05 0.80 -7.72
C GLY A 247 -12.32 1.74 -8.91
N THR A 248 -12.27 3.06 -8.69
CA THR A 248 -12.39 4.04 -9.77
C THR A 248 -11.27 3.87 -10.80
N ARG A 249 -10.00 3.77 -10.35
CA ARG A 249 -8.89 3.59 -11.30
C ARG A 249 -8.97 2.28 -12.08
N LEU A 250 -9.41 1.19 -11.44
CA LEU A 250 -9.62 -0.10 -12.11
C LEU A 250 -10.67 0.02 -13.22
N VAL A 251 -11.82 0.66 -12.93
CA VAL A 251 -12.87 0.88 -13.93
C VAL A 251 -12.40 1.81 -15.04
N ASP A 252 -11.68 2.89 -14.73
CA ASP A 252 -11.13 3.82 -15.72
C ASP A 252 -10.13 3.12 -16.66
N GLU A 253 -9.29 2.23 -16.14
CA GLU A 253 -8.38 1.41 -16.94
C GLU A 253 -9.14 0.49 -17.90
N CYS A 254 -10.18 -0.19 -17.39
CA CYS A 254 -11.06 -1.04 -18.17
C CYS A 254 -11.71 -0.27 -19.33
N LEU A 255 -12.21 0.94 -19.07
CA LEU A 255 -12.81 1.82 -20.09
C LEU A 255 -11.78 2.29 -21.13
N ARG A 256 -10.57 2.65 -20.68
CA ARG A 256 -9.50 3.09 -21.59
C ARG A 256 -9.06 1.95 -22.51
N PHE A 257 -8.92 0.75 -21.97
CA PHE A 257 -8.64 -0.43 -22.76
C PHE A 257 -9.74 -0.69 -23.78
N ALA A 258 -11.01 -0.66 -23.36
CA ALA A 258 -12.12 -0.97 -24.25
C ALA A 258 -12.14 -0.02 -25.48
N ARG A 259 -11.92 1.28 -25.26
CA ARG A 259 -11.75 2.25 -26.36
C ARG A 259 -10.58 1.92 -27.27
N ARG A 260 -9.42 1.62 -26.69
CA ARG A 260 -8.20 1.31 -27.46
C ARG A 260 -8.34 0.03 -28.27
N ALA A 261 -9.09 -0.95 -27.77
CA ALA A 261 -9.42 -2.19 -28.45
C ALA A 261 -10.52 -2.04 -29.52
N GLY A 262 -11.08 -0.84 -29.71
CA GLY A 262 -12.05 -0.53 -30.75
C GLY A 262 -13.49 -0.89 -30.41
N TYR A 263 -13.81 -1.17 -29.15
CA TYR A 263 -15.19 -1.35 -28.72
C TYR A 263 -15.96 -0.03 -28.74
N THR A 264 -17.22 -0.09 -29.16
CA THR A 264 -18.13 1.06 -29.20
C THR A 264 -19.05 1.13 -27.99
N ARG A 265 -19.19 0.01 -27.27
CA ARG A 265 -20.02 -0.12 -26.07
C ARG A 265 -19.34 -1.00 -25.03
N ILE A 266 -19.64 -0.76 -23.76
CA ILE A 266 -19.26 -1.63 -22.66
C ILE A 266 -20.47 -1.92 -21.77
N MET A 267 -20.57 -3.15 -21.28
CA MET A 267 -21.64 -3.59 -20.39
C MET A 267 -21.09 -4.31 -19.15
N LEU A 268 -21.93 -4.47 -18.13
CA LEU A 268 -21.64 -5.27 -16.95
C LEU A 268 -22.93 -5.85 -16.36
N TRP A 269 -22.76 -6.90 -15.56
CA TRP A 269 -23.80 -7.47 -14.72
C TRP A 269 -23.33 -7.43 -13.27
N THR A 270 -24.21 -6.99 -12.37
CA THR A 270 -23.95 -6.90 -10.93
C THR A 270 -25.21 -7.26 -10.13
N ASN A 271 -25.13 -7.28 -8.80
CA ASN A 271 -26.29 -7.48 -7.93
C ASN A 271 -26.57 -6.20 -7.15
N ASP A 272 -27.84 -5.90 -6.90
CA ASP A 272 -28.33 -4.70 -6.21
C ASP A 272 -27.67 -4.48 -4.83
N VAL A 273 -27.38 -5.55 -4.11
CA VAL A 273 -26.69 -5.54 -2.80
C VAL A 273 -25.25 -4.99 -2.86
N LEU A 274 -24.62 -4.93 -4.05
CA LEU A 274 -23.23 -4.48 -4.24
C LEU A 274 -23.12 -2.95 -4.37
N LEU A 275 -23.66 -2.23 -3.39
CA LEU A 275 -23.82 -0.77 -3.40
C LEU A 275 -22.53 0.01 -3.73
N ALA A 276 -21.38 -0.44 -3.22
CA ALA A 276 -20.10 0.23 -3.46
C ALA A 276 -19.67 0.15 -4.95
N ALA A 277 -19.88 -1.00 -5.59
CA ALA A 277 -19.58 -1.19 -7.01
C ALA A 277 -20.53 -0.36 -7.88
N ARG A 278 -21.83 -0.37 -7.57
CA ARG A 278 -22.87 0.40 -8.26
C ARG A 278 -22.54 1.90 -8.32
N ARG A 279 -22.14 2.50 -7.19
CA ARG A 279 -21.67 3.90 -7.14
C ARG A 279 -20.43 4.19 -7.99
N ILE A 280 -19.57 3.19 -8.23
CA ILE A 280 -18.43 3.36 -9.13
C ILE A 280 -18.95 3.38 -10.58
N TYR A 281 -19.84 2.45 -10.95
CA TYR A 281 -20.41 2.36 -12.29
C TYR A 281 -21.20 3.61 -12.68
N GLU A 282 -22.08 4.09 -11.79
CA GLU A 282 -22.85 5.33 -12.00
C GLU A 282 -21.92 6.54 -12.25
N ARG A 283 -20.90 6.73 -11.41
CA ARG A 283 -19.91 7.80 -11.58
C ARG A 283 -19.07 7.64 -12.84
N ALA A 284 -18.83 6.40 -13.25
CA ALA A 284 -18.17 6.08 -14.50
C ALA A 284 -19.13 6.16 -15.71
N GLY A 285 -20.34 6.70 -15.55
CA GLY A 285 -21.28 6.97 -16.65
C GLY A 285 -22.00 5.75 -17.20
N PHE A 286 -22.02 4.64 -16.46
CA PHE A 286 -22.90 3.51 -16.77
C PHE A 286 -24.34 3.87 -16.40
N HIS A 287 -25.28 3.44 -17.22
CA HIS A 287 -26.72 3.51 -16.96
C HIS A 287 -27.29 2.10 -16.77
N LEU A 288 -28.30 1.99 -15.91
CA LEU A 288 -29.03 0.75 -15.67
C LEU A 288 -29.97 0.50 -16.87
N ASP A 289 -29.74 -0.58 -17.60
CA ASP A 289 -30.58 -0.98 -18.73
C ASP A 289 -31.82 -1.75 -18.24
N ARG A 290 -31.61 -2.70 -17.32
CA ARG A 290 -32.67 -3.52 -16.72
C ARG A 290 -32.24 -4.17 -15.41
N SER A 291 -33.22 -4.54 -14.61
CA SER A 291 -33.05 -5.27 -13.35
C SER A 291 -34.05 -6.43 -13.27
N GLU A 292 -33.60 -7.61 -12.83
CA GLU A 292 -34.42 -8.83 -12.81
C GLU A 292 -34.18 -9.62 -11.51
N PRO A 293 -35.23 -10.08 -10.82
CA PRO A 293 -35.07 -10.94 -9.65
C PRO A 293 -34.59 -12.33 -10.06
N HIS A 294 -33.68 -12.91 -9.28
CA HIS A 294 -33.21 -14.28 -9.47
C HIS A 294 -32.80 -14.92 -8.14
N THR A 295 -32.74 -16.25 -8.12
CA THR A 295 -32.14 -17.00 -7.02
C THR A 295 -30.77 -17.50 -7.45
N SER A 296 -29.72 -17.06 -6.77
CA SER A 296 -28.35 -17.49 -7.04
C SER A 296 -27.50 -17.42 -5.78
N PHE A 297 -26.47 -18.27 -5.72
CA PHE A 297 -25.51 -18.31 -4.62
C PHE A 297 -26.15 -18.48 -3.23
N GLY A 298 -27.25 -19.23 -3.17
CA GLY A 298 -28.01 -19.48 -1.94
C GLY A 298 -28.85 -18.30 -1.46
N ARG A 299 -29.06 -17.27 -2.29
CA ARG A 299 -29.80 -16.04 -1.95
C ARG A 299 -30.82 -15.66 -3.02
N GLU A 300 -31.88 -14.98 -2.61
CA GLU A 300 -32.74 -14.20 -3.51
C GLU A 300 -32.08 -12.84 -3.72
N LEU A 301 -31.84 -12.48 -4.98
CA LEU A 301 -31.06 -11.31 -5.39
C LEU A 301 -31.78 -10.58 -6.53
N VAL A 302 -31.44 -9.32 -6.75
CA VAL A 302 -31.83 -8.60 -7.96
C VAL A 302 -30.58 -8.36 -8.80
N GLY A 303 -30.54 -9.01 -9.96
CA GLY A 303 -29.48 -8.84 -10.94
C GLY A 303 -29.71 -7.57 -11.72
N GLU A 304 -28.68 -6.75 -11.87
CA GLU A 304 -28.73 -5.49 -12.60
C GLU A 304 -27.76 -5.53 -13.79
N TYR A 305 -28.27 -5.12 -14.95
CA TYR A 305 -27.51 -5.02 -16.20
C TYR A 305 -27.29 -3.56 -16.53
N TRP A 306 -26.03 -3.17 -16.63
CA TRP A 306 -25.65 -1.79 -16.88
C TRP A 306 -24.82 -1.68 -18.15
N SER A 307 -24.90 -0.55 -18.82
CA SER A 307 -24.12 -0.29 -20.03
C SER A 307 -23.69 1.16 -20.17
N ARG A 308 -22.74 1.39 -21.09
CA ARG A 308 -22.23 2.70 -21.45
C ARG A 308 -21.70 2.65 -22.88
N ASP A 309 -21.97 3.71 -23.65
CA ASP A 309 -21.31 3.94 -24.93
C ASP A 309 -19.92 4.57 -24.71
N LEU A 310 -18.95 4.17 -25.54
CA LEU A 310 -17.52 4.44 -25.32
C LEU A 310 -16.97 5.65 -26.05
#